data_AF-A0A3S6Q918-F1
#
_entry.id   AF-A0A3S6Q918-F1
#
_cell.length_a   1.000
_cell.length_b   1.000
_cell.length_c   1.000
_cell.angle_alpha   90.00
_cell.angle_beta   90.00
_cell.angle_gamma   90.00
#
_symmetry.space_group_name_H-M   'P 1'
#
loop_
_entity.id
_entity.type
_entity.pdbx_description
1 polymer ?
#
loop_
_entity_poly.entity_id
_entity_poly.type
_entity_poly.pdbx_seq_one_letter_code
_entity_poly.pdbx_strand_id
1 'polypeptide(L)'
;MVLITLTLVSLAVGLLYAVFIWNYDHWRKRGVPGPKPKLFCGNYPHMFTMKRHAIYDLNDIYRQYKNKFDAVGIFGSRAPQLLVVNPELARRVFVSNFKNFHDNEISKNIDEKSDFIFANNPFTLTGEKWKNRRADVTPGLTMGRIKTVYPVTNKVCHQLSEWVEKQIRL
;
A
#
# COMPACT_ATOMS: atom_id res chain seq x y z
N MET A 1 46.82 14.07 2.18
CA MET A 1 45.94 12.95 1.76
C MET A 1 44.82 12.71 2.76
N VAL A 2 45.10 12.43 4.04
CA VAL A 2 44.06 12.16 5.06
C VAL A 2 43.04 13.30 5.26
N LEU A 3 43.48 14.55 5.30
CA LEU A 3 42.55 15.69 5.46
C LEU A 3 41.60 15.83 4.26
N ILE A 4 42.10 15.62 3.04
CA ILE A 4 41.33 15.69 1.79
C ILE A 4 40.32 14.54 1.74
N THR A 5 40.70 13.34 2.18
CA THR A 5 39.77 12.20 2.24
C THR A 5 38.66 12.43 3.27
N LEU A 6 38.99 12.99 4.45
CA LEU A 6 37.99 13.27 5.48
C LEU A 6 36.99 14.37 5.05
N THR A 7 37.45 15.41 4.35
CA THR A 7 36.55 16.45 3.82
C THR A 7 35.65 15.91 2.72
N LEU A 8 36.17 15.10 1.79
CA LEU A 8 35.35 14.46 0.75
C LEU A 8 34.28 13.51 1.34
N VAL A 9 34.65 12.70 2.33
CA VAL A 9 33.69 11.82 3.02
C VAL A 9 32.62 12.64 3.75
N SER A 10 33.02 13.69 4.46
CA SER A 10 32.07 14.56 5.17
C SER A 10 31.09 15.23 4.22
N LEU A 11 31.58 15.72 3.07
CA LEU A 11 30.74 16.31 2.02
C LEU A 11 29.78 15.28 1.42
N ALA A 12 30.25 14.06 1.14
CA ALA A 12 29.42 12.98 0.63
C ALA A 12 28.31 12.60 1.63
N VAL A 13 28.63 12.47 2.91
CA VAL A 13 27.65 12.19 3.97
C VAL A 13 26.64 13.33 4.10
N GLY A 14 27.09 14.59 4.07
CA GLY A 14 26.21 15.76 4.11
C GLY A 14 25.25 15.81 2.91
N LEU A 15 25.76 15.54 1.71
CA LEU A 15 24.95 15.47 0.50
C LEU A 15 23.93 14.34 0.57
N LEU A 16 24.36 13.14 0.98
CA LEU A 16 23.48 11.99 1.18
C LEU A 16 22.37 12.33 2.17
N TYR A 17 22.72 12.89 3.33
CA TYR A 17 21.76 13.31 4.34
C TYR A 17 20.73 14.28 3.76
N ALA A 18 21.17 15.33 3.07
CA ALA A 18 20.30 16.30 2.41
C ALA A 18 19.33 15.62 1.43
N VAL A 19 19.81 14.73 0.57
CA VAL A 19 18.99 13.96 -0.39
C VAL A 19 17.96 13.06 0.30
N PHE A 20 18.26 12.55 1.50
CA PHE A 20 17.30 11.75 2.26
C PHE A 20 16.19 12.58 2.90
N ILE A 21 16.49 13.80 3.37
CA ILE A 21 15.53 14.62 4.12
C ILE A 21 14.81 15.68 3.29
N TRP A 22 15.27 15.97 2.07
CA TRP A 22 14.82 17.11 1.25
C TRP A 22 13.30 17.18 0.99
N ASN A 23 12.58 16.07 1.16
CA ASN A 23 11.16 15.95 0.87
C ASN A 23 10.30 15.79 2.14
N TYR A 24 10.92 15.70 3.32
CA TYR A 24 10.21 15.45 4.59
C TYR A 24 9.36 16.61 5.09
N ASP A 25 9.50 17.77 4.47
CA ASP A 25 8.70 18.97 4.69
C ASP A 25 7.54 19.12 3.68
N HIS A 26 7.33 18.15 2.77
CA HIS A 26 6.26 18.15 1.78
C HIS A 26 4.86 18.43 2.36
N TRP A 27 4.49 17.69 3.42
CA TRP A 27 3.17 17.81 4.06
C TRP A 27 3.08 19.03 4.96
N ARG A 28 4.16 19.36 5.68
CA ARG A 28 4.23 20.56 6.53
C ARG A 28 4.01 21.83 5.71
N LYS A 29 4.65 21.94 4.54
CA LYS A 29 4.47 23.07 3.60
C LYS A 29 3.04 23.20 3.07
N ARG A 30 2.24 22.12 3.12
CA ARG A 30 0.84 22.05 2.66
C ARG A 30 -0.17 22.15 3.80
N GLY A 31 0.29 22.35 5.04
CA GLY A 31 -0.58 22.38 6.21
C GLY A 31 -1.21 21.03 6.57
N VAL A 32 -0.69 19.92 6.04
CA VAL A 32 -1.21 18.59 6.34
C VAL A 32 -0.50 18.03 7.59
N PRO A 33 -1.24 17.63 8.64
CA PRO A 33 -0.67 17.12 9.87
C PRO A 33 -0.10 15.72 9.68
N GLY A 34 0.91 15.36 10.46
CA GLY A 34 1.44 14.01 10.46
C GLY A 34 2.66 13.80 11.34
N PRO A 35 3.00 12.53 11.63
CA PRO A 35 4.19 12.20 12.40
C PRO A 35 5.46 12.56 11.64
N LYS A 36 6.47 13.06 12.35
CA LYS A 36 7.79 13.30 11.75
C LYS A 36 8.36 11.98 11.20
N PRO A 37 8.78 11.91 9.93
CA PRO A 37 9.40 10.72 9.38
C PRO A 37 10.76 10.46 10.02
N LYS A 38 11.11 9.18 10.17
CA LYS A 38 12.45 8.73 10.56
C LYS A 38 13.34 8.67 9.32
N LEU A 39 14.63 8.96 9.51
CA LEU A 39 15.62 8.89 8.44
C LEU A 39 15.62 7.50 7.80
N PHE A 40 15.71 7.46 6.47
CA PHE A 40 15.64 6.27 5.60
C PHE A 40 14.27 5.55 5.55
N CYS A 41 13.60 5.39 6.69
CA CYS A 41 12.42 4.53 6.80
C CYS A 41 11.08 5.27 6.63
N GLY A 42 11.10 6.60 6.59
CA GLY A 42 9.87 7.39 6.60
C GLY A 42 9.06 7.10 7.87
N ASN A 43 7.79 6.75 7.71
CA ASN A 43 6.91 6.41 8.83
C ASN A 43 6.73 4.90 9.05
N TYR A 44 7.53 4.05 8.38
CA TYR A 44 7.47 2.59 8.48
C TYR A 44 8.78 1.97 9.00
N PRO A 45 9.23 2.28 10.23
CA PRO A 45 10.50 1.77 10.76
C PRO A 45 10.58 0.25 10.80
N HIS A 46 9.45 -0.46 10.93
CA HIS A 46 9.46 -1.91 11.04
C HIS A 46 9.51 -2.63 9.69
N MET A 47 9.33 -1.90 8.58
CA MET A 47 9.64 -2.42 7.25
C MET A 47 11.12 -2.81 7.10
N PHE A 48 12.02 -2.08 7.76
CA PHE A 48 13.47 -2.32 7.68
C PHE A 48 14.01 -3.12 8.86
N THR A 49 13.49 -2.89 10.07
CA THR A 49 13.97 -3.59 11.27
C THR A 49 13.37 -4.97 11.45
N MET A 50 12.28 -5.29 10.73
CA MET A 50 11.56 -6.57 10.77
C MET A 50 11.07 -7.01 12.17
N LYS A 51 11.04 -6.12 13.17
CA LYS A 51 10.57 -6.47 14.53
C LYS A 51 9.05 -6.68 14.61
N ARG A 52 8.29 -6.14 13.64
CA ARG A 52 6.85 -6.36 13.44
C ARG A 52 6.45 -6.03 12.00
N HIS A 53 5.24 -6.42 11.60
CA HIS A 53 4.72 -6.07 10.28
C HIS A 53 4.48 -4.56 10.15
N ALA A 54 4.85 -3.95 9.00
CA ALA A 54 4.75 -2.51 8.77
C ALA A 54 3.31 -1.97 8.85
N ILE A 55 2.30 -2.82 8.66
CA ILE A 55 0.89 -2.44 8.85
C ILE A 55 0.60 -1.94 10.26
N TYR A 56 1.33 -2.42 11.28
CA TYR A 56 1.15 -1.96 12.65
C TYR A 56 1.70 -0.56 12.86
N ASP A 57 2.71 -0.13 12.09
CA ASP A 57 3.14 1.27 12.06
C ASP A 57 2.02 2.17 11.55
N LEU A 58 1.36 1.75 10.47
CA LEU A 58 0.22 2.47 9.91
C LEU A 58 -0.97 2.52 10.87
N ASN A 59 -1.28 1.39 11.54
CA ASN A 59 -2.36 1.32 12.51
C ASN A 59 -2.11 2.25 13.72
N ASP A 60 -0.87 2.35 14.20
CA ASP A 60 -0.55 3.24 15.32
C ASP A 60 -0.78 4.71 14.94
N ILE A 61 -0.35 5.09 13.73
CA ILE A 61 -0.62 6.42 13.16
C ILE A 61 -2.13 6.62 12.99
N TYR A 62 -2.85 5.67 12.39
CA TYR A 62 -4.30 5.74 12.25
C TYR A 62 -4.99 5.98 13.59
N ARG A 63 -4.68 5.18 14.62
CA ARG A 63 -5.27 5.31 15.97
C ARG A 63 -5.00 6.66 16.61
N GLN A 64 -3.81 7.22 16.41
CA GLN A 64 -3.42 8.51 16.97
C GLN A 64 -4.17 9.70 16.33
N TYR A 65 -4.50 9.61 15.04
CA TYR A 65 -5.00 10.76 14.27
C TYR A 65 -6.47 10.65 13.84
N LYS A 66 -7.07 9.45 13.80
CA LYS A 66 -8.42 9.21 13.23
C LYS A 66 -9.57 10.06 13.79
N ASN A 67 -9.44 10.55 15.02
CA ASN A 67 -10.47 11.36 15.69
C ASN A 67 -10.18 12.88 15.61
N LYS A 68 -9.11 13.29 14.94
CA LYS A 68 -8.62 14.68 14.93
C LYS A 68 -8.56 15.30 13.55
N PHE A 69 -8.36 14.49 12.51
CA PHE A 69 -8.13 14.95 11.16
C PHE A 69 -8.76 14.00 10.15
N ASP A 70 -9.04 14.49 8.95
CA ASP A 70 -9.58 13.67 7.88
C ASP A 70 -8.51 12.83 7.17
N ALA A 71 -7.29 13.35 7.14
CA ALA A 71 -6.13 12.71 6.54
C ALA A 71 -4.85 13.10 7.26
N VAL A 72 -3.83 12.26 7.10
CA VAL A 72 -2.53 12.38 7.75
C VAL A 72 -1.44 12.23 6.70
N GLY A 73 -0.52 13.18 6.66
CA GLY A 73 0.67 13.11 5.83
C GLY A 73 1.66 12.12 6.40
N ILE A 74 2.03 11.11 5.61
CA ILE A 74 3.05 10.13 5.96
C ILE A 74 4.05 9.98 4.81
N PHE A 75 5.11 9.20 5.04
CA PHE A 75 6.17 8.94 4.08
C PHE A 75 6.48 7.44 3.99
N GLY A 76 6.33 6.89 2.78
CA GLY A 76 6.89 5.60 2.39
C GLY A 76 8.36 5.80 2.01
N SER A 77 9.28 5.55 2.93
CA SER A 77 10.70 5.93 2.83
C SER A 77 10.88 7.45 2.61
N ARG A 78 10.85 7.91 1.35
CA ARG A 78 10.92 9.33 0.96
C ARG A 78 9.71 9.82 0.16
N ALA A 79 8.85 8.90 -0.30
CA ALA A 79 7.68 9.22 -1.08
C ALA A 79 6.57 9.72 -0.14
N PRO A 80 6.02 10.94 -0.38
CA PRO A 80 4.92 11.44 0.41
C PRO A 80 3.66 10.63 0.07
N GLN A 81 2.99 10.14 1.10
CA GLN A 81 1.74 9.40 1.01
C GLN A 81 0.70 10.07 1.92
N LEU A 82 -0.56 10.06 1.51
CA LEU A 82 -1.66 10.61 2.29
C LEU A 82 -2.48 9.47 2.87
N LEU A 83 -2.43 9.30 4.18
CA LEU A 83 -3.26 8.34 4.89
C LEU A 83 -4.64 8.97 5.13
N VAL A 84 -5.64 8.51 4.39
CA VAL A 84 -7.04 8.89 4.63
C VAL A 84 -7.56 8.13 5.84
N VAL A 85 -8.07 8.85 6.85
CA VAL A 85 -8.55 8.25 8.10
C VAL A 85 -10.04 8.48 8.34
N ASN A 86 -10.63 9.48 7.68
CA ASN A 86 -12.05 9.79 7.75
C ASN A 86 -12.85 9.07 6.62
N PRO A 87 -13.99 8.41 6.94
CA PRO A 87 -14.81 7.70 5.96
C PRO A 87 -15.41 8.56 4.85
N GLU A 88 -15.84 9.79 5.16
CA GLU A 88 -16.39 10.71 4.16
C GLU A 88 -15.32 11.13 3.14
N LEU A 89 -14.08 11.36 3.58
CA LEU A 89 -12.95 11.59 2.68
C LEU A 89 -12.60 10.34 1.88
N ALA A 90 -12.62 9.15 2.49
CA ALA A 90 -12.41 7.90 1.78
C ALA A 90 -13.46 7.71 0.66
N ARG A 91 -14.73 7.99 0.94
CA ARG A 91 -15.80 7.96 -0.07
C ARG A 91 -15.54 8.95 -1.20
N ARG A 92 -15.03 10.14 -0.91
CA ARG A 92 -14.66 11.11 -1.96
C ARG A 92 -13.56 10.57 -2.86
N VAL A 93 -12.53 9.95 -2.30
CA VAL A 93 -11.40 9.37 -3.07
C VAL A 93 -11.86 8.18 -3.91
N PHE A 94 -12.52 7.20 -3.30
CA PHE A 94 -12.83 5.92 -3.95
C PHE A 94 -14.11 5.94 -4.80
N VAL A 95 -14.99 6.92 -4.62
CA VAL A 95 -16.29 6.98 -5.33
C VAL A 95 -16.43 8.29 -6.09
N SER A 96 -16.57 9.42 -5.39
CA SER A 96 -16.97 10.69 -6.02
C SER A 96 -15.93 11.20 -7.01
N ASN A 97 -14.65 11.10 -6.65
CA ASN A 97 -13.53 11.60 -7.44
C ASN A 97 -12.64 10.47 -7.97
N PHE A 98 -13.20 9.26 -8.12
CA PHE A 98 -12.44 8.07 -8.54
C PHE A 98 -11.64 8.29 -9.83
N LYS A 99 -12.14 9.13 -10.76
CA LYS A 99 -11.42 9.49 -12.00
C LYS A 99 -10.03 10.10 -11.77
N ASN A 100 -9.76 10.66 -10.59
CA ASN A 100 -8.47 11.24 -10.23
C ASN A 100 -7.58 10.27 -9.42
N PHE A 101 -8.12 9.15 -8.95
CA PHE A 101 -7.50 8.24 -7.99
C PHE A 101 -7.59 6.76 -8.38
N HIS A 102 -7.84 6.46 -9.66
CA HIS A 102 -8.11 5.09 -10.11
C HIS A 102 -6.86 4.21 -10.24
N ASP A 103 -5.66 4.80 -10.22
CA ASP A 103 -4.40 4.08 -10.39
C ASP A 103 -3.83 3.61 -9.03
N ASN A 104 -3.54 2.32 -8.93
CA ASN A 104 -2.91 1.74 -7.75
C ASN A 104 -1.39 1.88 -7.80
N GLU A 105 -0.76 2.15 -6.65
CA GLU A 105 0.70 2.35 -6.53
C GLU A 105 1.52 1.16 -7.04
N ILE A 106 0.99 -0.07 -6.93
CA ILE A 106 1.66 -1.29 -7.36
C ILE A 106 1.98 -1.32 -8.85
N SER A 107 1.25 -0.57 -9.68
CA SER A 107 1.50 -0.44 -11.12
C SER A 107 2.87 0.13 -11.46
N LYS A 108 3.52 0.81 -10.49
CA LYS A 108 4.84 1.41 -10.66
C LYS A 108 5.98 0.44 -10.38
N ASN A 109 5.69 -0.69 -9.73
CA ASN A 109 6.69 -1.62 -9.22
C ASN A 109 6.73 -2.93 -9.99
N ILE A 110 5.75 -3.19 -10.86
CA ILE A 110 5.60 -4.45 -11.57
C ILE A 110 5.30 -4.16 -13.04
N ASP A 111 6.05 -4.81 -13.91
CA ASP A 111 5.89 -4.79 -15.36
C ASP A 111 5.86 -6.22 -15.94
N GLU A 112 5.52 -6.34 -17.21
CA GLU A 112 5.40 -7.65 -17.88
C GLU A 112 6.72 -8.42 -17.95
N LYS A 113 7.87 -7.75 -17.82
CA LYS A 113 9.19 -8.38 -17.82
C LYS A 113 9.51 -9.00 -16.46
N SER A 114 9.11 -8.33 -15.38
CA SER A 114 9.28 -8.79 -14.00
C SER A 114 8.28 -9.88 -13.64
N ASP A 115 7.00 -9.70 -13.95
CA ASP A 115 5.94 -10.68 -13.73
C ASP A 115 4.79 -10.46 -14.72
N PHE A 116 4.77 -11.27 -15.78
CA PHE A 116 3.74 -11.18 -16.81
C PHE A 116 2.32 -11.36 -16.27
N ILE A 117 2.11 -12.29 -15.33
CA ILE A 117 0.77 -12.60 -14.81
C ILE A 117 0.28 -11.44 -13.95
N PHE A 118 1.11 -10.98 -13.02
CA PHE A 118 0.73 -9.95 -12.06
C PHE A 118 0.63 -8.56 -12.71
N ALA A 119 1.48 -8.25 -13.69
CA ALA A 119 1.36 -7.02 -14.48
C ALA A 119 0.05 -6.94 -15.27
N ASN A 120 -0.52 -8.10 -15.63
CA ASN A 120 -1.78 -8.22 -16.37
C ASN A 120 -3.01 -8.34 -15.46
N ASN A 121 -2.85 -8.21 -14.15
CA ASN A 121 -3.95 -8.26 -13.19
C ASN A 121 -4.68 -6.89 -13.11
N PRO A 122 -6.03 -6.83 -13.07
CA PRO A 122 -6.78 -5.58 -12.84
C PRO A 122 -6.46 -4.83 -11.55
N PHE A 123 -5.77 -5.43 -10.57
CA PHE A 123 -5.28 -4.70 -9.39
C PHE A 123 -3.98 -3.92 -9.67
N THR A 124 -3.25 -4.27 -10.73
CA THR A 124 -1.97 -3.66 -11.13
C THR A 124 -2.13 -2.73 -12.34
N LEU A 125 -3.02 -3.07 -13.26
CA LEU A 125 -3.24 -2.28 -14.48
C LEU A 125 -3.81 -0.90 -14.16
N THR A 126 -3.55 0.06 -15.06
CA THR A 126 -4.06 1.44 -15.00
C THR A 126 -4.76 1.83 -16.30
N GLY A 127 -5.50 2.94 -16.27
CA GLY A 127 -6.14 3.54 -17.44
C GLY A 127 -7.06 2.59 -18.24
N GLU A 128 -6.98 2.64 -19.58
CA GLU A 128 -7.88 1.87 -20.44
C GLU A 128 -7.62 0.36 -20.39
N LYS A 129 -6.36 -0.06 -20.18
CA LYS A 129 -6.01 -1.49 -20.01
C LYS A 129 -6.73 -2.08 -18.79
N TRP A 130 -6.73 -1.34 -17.68
CA TRP A 130 -7.47 -1.72 -16.48
C TRP A 130 -8.97 -1.84 -16.74
N LYS A 131 -9.55 -0.83 -17.40
CA LYS A 131 -10.98 -0.78 -17.70
C LYS A 131 -11.41 -1.96 -18.56
N ASN A 132 -10.66 -2.30 -19.61
CA ASN A 132 -10.93 -3.44 -20.48
C ASN A 132 -10.85 -4.77 -19.71
N ARG A 133 -9.76 -5.01 -18.98
CA ARG A 133 -9.59 -6.26 -18.24
C ARG A 133 -10.60 -6.44 -17.11
N ARG A 134 -11.01 -5.34 -16.47
CA ARG A 134 -12.10 -5.35 -15.49
C ARG A 134 -13.42 -5.70 -16.14
N ALA A 135 -13.70 -5.18 -17.34
CA ALA A 135 -14.92 -5.50 -18.09
C ALA A 135 -14.99 -6.99 -18.49
N ASP A 136 -13.86 -7.64 -18.75
CA ASP A 136 -13.81 -9.07 -19.04
C ASP A 136 -14.14 -9.95 -17.82
N VAL A 137 -13.66 -9.57 -16.63
CA VAL A 137 -13.78 -10.39 -15.40
C VAL A 137 -15.12 -10.17 -14.69
N THR A 138 -15.63 -8.94 -14.67
CA THR A 138 -16.81 -8.56 -13.87
C THR A 138 -18.07 -9.39 -14.19
N PRO A 139 -18.39 -9.75 -15.45
CA PRO A 139 -19.55 -10.59 -15.78
C PRO A 139 -19.53 -11.98 -15.12
N GLY A 140 -18.33 -12.52 -14.84
CA GLY A 140 -18.15 -13.79 -14.14
C GLY A 140 -18.47 -13.74 -12.65
N LEU A 141 -18.52 -12.54 -12.05
CA LEU A 141 -18.70 -12.32 -10.61
C LEU A 141 -20.11 -11.85 -10.24
N THR A 142 -21.08 -12.07 -11.14
CA THR A 142 -22.48 -11.75 -10.85
C THR A 142 -23.06 -12.72 -9.80
N MET A 143 -24.07 -12.26 -9.06
CA MET A 143 -24.79 -13.12 -8.10
C MET A 143 -25.34 -14.39 -8.74
N GLY A 144 -25.77 -14.35 -10.00
CA GLY A 144 -26.22 -15.53 -10.74
C GLY A 144 -25.11 -16.57 -10.91
N ARG A 145 -23.92 -16.14 -11.34
CA ARG A 145 -22.75 -17.03 -11.49
C ARG A 145 -22.30 -17.59 -10.15
N ILE A 146 -22.27 -16.77 -9.10
CA ILE A 146 -21.91 -17.21 -7.74
C ILE A 146 -22.88 -18.30 -7.26
N LYS A 147 -24.20 -18.12 -7.44
CA LYS A 147 -25.20 -19.13 -7.09
C LYS A 147 -25.02 -20.43 -7.86
N THR A 148 -24.63 -20.37 -9.14
CA THR A 148 -24.34 -21.57 -9.95
C THR A 148 -23.16 -22.36 -9.40
N VAL A 149 -22.12 -21.70 -8.90
CA VAL A 149 -20.91 -22.37 -8.37
C VAL A 149 -21.09 -22.86 -6.93
N TYR A 150 -22.05 -22.29 -6.18
CA TYR A 150 -22.29 -22.59 -4.76
C TYR A 150 -22.34 -24.09 -4.40
N PRO A 151 -23.04 -24.98 -5.14
CA PRO A 151 -23.07 -26.40 -4.78
C PRO A 151 -21.69 -27.06 -4.79
N VAL A 152 -20.83 -26.67 -5.74
CA VAL A 152 -19.45 -27.18 -5.84
C VAL A 152 -18.61 -26.64 -4.68
N THR A 153 -18.72 -25.34 -4.39
CA THR A 153 -18.04 -24.74 -3.22
C THR A 153 -18.44 -25.43 -1.93
N ASN A 154 -19.74 -25.65 -1.70
CA ASN A 154 -20.24 -26.29 -0.50
C ASN A 154 -19.72 -27.73 -0.35
N LYS A 155 -19.65 -28.48 -1.45
CA LYS A 155 -19.07 -29.83 -1.46
C LYS A 155 -17.61 -29.81 -1.02
N VAL A 156 -16.79 -28.90 -1.55
CA VAL A 156 -15.36 -28.78 -1.18
C VAL A 156 -15.23 -28.39 0.30
N CYS A 157 -16.07 -27.47 0.80
CA CYS A 157 -16.08 -27.09 2.21
C CYS A 157 -16.43 -28.27 3.13
N HIS A 158 -17.40 -29.11 2.77
CA HIS A 158 -17.72 -30.32 3.53
C HIS A 158 -16.56 -31.31 3.55
N GLN A 159 -15.94 -31.58 2.40
CA GLN A 159 -14.78 -32.47 2.32
C GLN A 159 -13.62 -31.98 3.19
N LEU A 160 -13.34 -30.68 3.20
CA LEU A 160 -12.34 -30.08 4.07
C LEU A 160 -12.72 -30.26 5.55
N SER A 161 -13.98 -30.02 5.90
CA SER A 161 -14.47 -30.15 7.29
C SER A 161 -14.34 -31.58 7.80
N GLU A 162 -14.78 -32.56 7.01
CA GLU A 162 -14.62 -33.98 7.35
C GLU A 162 -13.16 -34.39 7.49
N TRP A 163 -12.28 -33.87 6.64
CA TRP A 163 -10.85 -34.13 6.74
C TRP A 163 -10.27 -33.55 8.03
N VAL A 164 -10.59 -32.29 8.37
CA VAL A 164 -10.13 -31.64 9.62
C VAL A 164 -10.65 -32.38 10.85
N GLU A 165 -11.92 -32.79 10.88
CA GLU A 165 -12.49 -33.55 12.00
C GLU A 165 -11.75 -34.87 12.24
N LYS A 166 -11.34 -35.56 11.17
CA LYS A 166 -10.53 -36.77 11.29
C LYS A 166 -9.15 -36.50 11.86
N GLN A 167 -8.53 -35.35 11.54
CA GLN A 167 -7.22 -34.99 12.08
C GLN A 167 -7.27 -34.57 13.55
N ILE A 168 -8.35 -33.92 13.99
CA ILE A 168 -8.52 -33.48 15.40
C ILE A 168 -8.86 -34.66 16.32
N ARG A 169 -9.47 -35.73 15.79
CA ARG A 169 -9.84 -36.93 16.55
C ARG A 169 -8.71 -37.96 16.68
N LEU A 170 -7.51 -37.65 16.20
CA LEU A 170 -6.24 -38.37 16.49
C LEU A 170 -5.47 -37.62 17.58
#